data_AF-A0A218V5G7-F1
#
_entry.id   AF-A0A218V5G7-F1
#
_cell.length_a   1.000
_cell.length_b   1.000
_cell.length_c   1.000
_cell.angle_alpha   90.00
_cell.angle_beta   90.00
_cell.angle_gamma   90.00
#
_symmetry.space_group_name_H-M   'P 1'
#
loop_
_entity.id
_entity.type
_entity.pdbx_description
1 polymer ?
#
loop_
_entity_poly.entity_id
_entity_poly.type
_entity_poly.pdbx_seq_one_letter_code
_entity_poly.pdbx_strand_id
1 'polypeptide(L)'
;MVASHLYRDGLRSDCVRVFVSLLHFPHHNYVDSYKAQLQRQISETLQRCRQALLIFDEAEKLHSNLLDAIKPFMAQHGSEGQADQQRSIFLFLSNLGGNTINEVALDFWRAGRAREEISLELLEQRLRLELQEAAENSYAHSQLLRENLIDFVVPFLPLEYHHVKLCARDAFLARGLPYTEATLDQVAQMMVFVPKEEKLFSAQGCKSVPQRINYFLP
;
A
#
# COMPACT_ATOMS: atom_id res chain seq x y z
N MET A 1 -1.52 6.62 -10.90
CA MET A 1 -2.23 5.84 -9.85
C MET A 1 -3.28 4.97 -10.51
N VAL A 2 -3.53 3.75 -10.00
CA VAL A 2 -4.51 2.79 -10.54
C VAL A 2 -5.86 3.44 -10.82
N ALA A 3 -6.41 4.20 -9.87
CA ALA A 3 -7.70 4.88 -10.05
C ALA A 3 -7.72 5.83 -11.25
N SER A 4 -6.67 6.61 -11.50
CA SER A 4 -6.58 7.54 -12.63
C SER A 4 -6.48 6.86 -13.99
N HIS A 5 -6.08 5.59 -14.04
CA HIS A 5 -6.07 4.79 -15.27
C HIS A 5 -7.38 4.05 -15.51
N LEU A 6 -8.12 3.72 -14.45
CA LEU A 6 -9.38 2.99 -14.53
C LEU A 6 -10.61 3.92 -14.63
N TYR A 7 -10.55 5.11 -14.03
CA TYR A 7 -11.66 6.04 -13.93
C TYR A 7 -11.24 7.43 -14.38
N ARG A 8 -12.08 8.09 -15.19
CA ARG A 8 -11.84 9.44 -15.73
C ARG A 8 -11.52 10.47 -14.64
N ASP A 9 -12.26 10.43 -13.54
CA ASP A 9 -12.10 11.34 -12.41
C ASP A 9 -11.14 10.81 -11.34
N GLY A 10 -10.46 9.68 -11.62
CA GLY A 10 -9.54 9.02 -10.70
C GLY A 10 -10.17 8.75 -9.34
N LEU A 11 -9.50 9.20 -8.27
CA LEU A 11 -9.98 9.05 -6.89
C LEU A 11 -11.28 9.82 -6.59
N ARG A 12 -11.68 10.78 -7.44
CA ARG A 12 -12.92 11.56 -7.28
C ARG A 12 -14.13 10.89 -7.92
N SER A 13 -13.96 9.76 -8.60
CA SER A 13 -15.04 9.00 -9.19
C SER A 13 -16.00 8.49 -8.11
N ASP A 14 -17.30 8.54 -8.37
CA ASP A 14 -18.35 7.98 -7.51
C ASP A 14 -18.21 6.45 -7.31
N CYS A 15 -17.51 5.78 -8.22
CA CYS A 15 -17.22 4.34 -8.16
C CYS A 15 -15.92 4.00 -7.42
N VAL A 16 -15.21 5.01 -6.89
CA VAL A 16 -14.01 4.82 -6.08
C VAL A 16 -14.32 5.23 -4.64
N ARG A 17 -14.05 4.34 -3.69
CA ARG A 17 -14.11 4.65 -2.26
C ARG A 17 -12.77 4.37 -1.62
N VAL A 18 -12.32 5.32 -0.81
CA VAL A 18 -11.06 5.23 -0.06
C VAL A 18 -11.40 5.27 1.43
N PHE A 19 -10.99 4.23 2.14
CA PHE A 19 -11.15 4.08 3.59
C PHE A 19 -9.77 4.08 4.23
N VAL A 20 -9.38 5.22 4.81
CA VAL A 20 -8.18 5.33 5.66
C VAL A 20 -8.55 4.91 7.09
N SER A 21 -7.94 3.84 7.61
CA SER A 21 -8.33 3.20 8.88
C SER A 21 -8.36 4.18 10.06
N LEU A 22 -7.26 4.88 10.34
CA LEU A 22 -7.18 5.79 11.49
C LEU A 22 -7.98 7.08 11.33
N LEU A 23 -8.36 7.45 10.11
CA LEU A 23 -9.17 8.64 9.86
C LEU A 23 -10.66 8.36 10.00
N HIS A 24 -11.13 7.26 9.41
CA HIS A 24 -12.55 6.93 9.39
C HIS A 24 -13.00 6.09 10.58
N PHE A 25 -12.09 5.31 11.18
CA PHE A 25 -12.40 4.38 12.26
C PHE A 25 -11.48 4.58 13.49
N PRO A 26 -11.35 5.81 14.04
CA PRO A 26 -10.34 6.14 15.06
C PRO A 26 -10.58 5.55 16.45
N HIS A 27 -11.81 5.12 16.76
CA HIS A 27 -12.24 4.84 18.12
C HIS A 27 -12.88 3.45 18.26
N HIS A 28 -12.32 2.62 19.13
CA HIS A 28 -12.75 1.23 19.31
C HIS A 28 -14.18 1.11 19.88
N ASN A 29 -14.64 2.12 20.63
CA ASN A 29 -15.98 2.11 21.24
C ASN A 29 -17.12 2.24 20.22
N TYR A 30 -16.82 2.61 18.98
CA TYR A 30 -17.82 2.86 17.93
C TYR A 30 -17.76 1.83 16.79
N VAL A 31 -17.03 0.74 16.97
CA VAL A 31 -16.81 -0.30 15.95
C VAL A 31 -18.11 -0.83 15.35
N ASP A 32 -19.17 -1.03 16.14
CA ASP A 32 -20.46 -1.50 15.62
C ASP A 32 -21.12 -0.47 14.69
N SER A 33 -21.03 0.82 15.02
CA SER A 33 -21.54 1.88 14.15
C SER A 33 -20.74 2.01 12.86
N TYR A 34 -19.41 1.88 12.96
CA TYR A 34 -18.51 1.89 11.82
C TYR A 34 -18.75 0.69 10.89
N LYS A 35 -19.03 -0.48 11.47
CA LYS A 35 -19.41 -1.69 10.73
C LYS A 35 -20.66 -1.44 9.89
N ALA A 36 -21.73 -0.94 10.51
CA ALA A 36 -22.97 -0.64 9.80
C ALA A 36 -22.77 0.41 8.68
N GLN A 37 -22.00 1.47 8.97
CA GLN A 37 -21.67 2.50 7.98
C GLN A 37 -20.87 1.94 6.80
N LEU A 38 -19.84 1.14 7.08
CA LEU A 38 -18.95 0.55 6.09
C LEU A 38 -19.73 -0.40 5.16
N GLN A 39 -20.52 -1.30 5.73
CA GLN A 39 -21.35 -2.24 4.95
C GLN A 39 -22.33 -1.51 4.04
N ARG A 40 -22.98 -0.45 4.54
CA ARG A 40 -23.88 0.38 3.73
C ARG A 40 -23.12 1.04 2.56
N GLN A 41 -22.00 1.71 2.83
CA GLN A 41 -21.22 2.40 1.80
C GLN A 41 -20.69 1.46 0.73
N ILE A 42 -20.23 0.26 1.11
CA ILE A 42 -19.82 -0.77 0.16
C ILE A 42 -21.02 -1.19 -0.68
N SER A 43 -22.13 -1.59 -0.04
CA SER A 43 -23.33 -2.07 -0.73
C SER A 43 -23.87 -1.05 -1.74
N GLU A 44 -23.99 0.23 -1.35
CA GLU A 44 -24.45 1.31 -2.22
C GLU A 44 -23.52 1.52 -3.42
N THR A 45 -22.20 1.43 -3.19
CA THR A 45 -21.21 1.59 -4.26
C THR A 45 -21.28 0.42 -5.25
N LEU A 46 -21.40 -0.81 -4.75
CA LEU A 46 -21.55 -2.00 -5.58
C LEU A 46 -22.84 -1.96 -6.40
N GLN A 47 -23.97 -1.60 -5.79
CA GLN A 47 -25.24 -1.49 -6.52
C GLN A 47 -25.20 -0.45 -7.65
N ARG A 48 -24.45 0.64 -7.48
CA ARG A 48 -24.37 1.73 -8.46
C ARG A 48 -23.32 1.48 -9.56
N CYS A 49 -22.25 0.75 -9.25
CA CYS A 49 -21.06 0.71 -10.10
C CYS A 49 -20.67 -0.72 -10.48
N ARG A 50 -20.84 -1.06 -11.77
CA ARG A 50 -20.45 -2.37 -12.33
C ARG A 50 -19.01 -2.78 -12.01
N GLN A 51 -18.10 -1.81 -12.06
CA GLN A 51 -16.72 -1.94 -11.62
C GLN A 51 -16.48 -0.88 -10.54
N ALA A 52 -16.52 -1.32 -9.28
CA ALA A 52 -16.21 -0.49 -8.12
C ALA A 52 -14.74 -0.70 -7.73
N LEU A 53 -14.09 0.34 -7.22
CA LEU A 53 -12.76 0.27 -6.62
C LEU A 53 -12.82 0.70 -5.16
N LEU A 54 -12.57 -0.23 -4.26
CA LEU A 54 -12.58 -0.02 -2.82
C LEU A 54 -11.14 -0.12 -2.30
N ILE A 55 -10.60 1.00 -1.83
CA ILE A 55 -9.23 1.12 -1.33
C ILE A 55 -9.28 1.23 0.19
N PHE A 56 -8.57 0.35 0.88
CA PHE A 56 -8.40 0.35 2.33
C PHE A 56 -6.96 0.71 2.63
N ASP A 57 -6.74 1.94 3.10
CA ASP A 57 -5.42 2.45 3.45
C ASP A 57 -5.13 2.28 4.93
N GLU A 58 -3.88 2.01 5.27
CA GLU A 58 -3.45 1.53 6.58
C GLU A 58 -4.26 0.31 7.04
N ALA A 59 -4.41 -0.68 6.16
CA ALA A 59 -5.25 -1.86 6.40
C ALA A 59 -4.76 -2.71 7.59
N GLU A 60 -3.47 -2.66 7.95
CA GLU A 60 -2.92 -3.29 9.14
C GLU A 60 -3.51 -2.76 10.44
N LYS A 61 -4.05 -1.54 10.43
CA LYS A 61 -4.66 -0.89 11.59
C LYS A 61 -6.19 -1.04 11.62
N LEU A 62 -6.77 -1.69 10.62
CA LEU A 62 -8.21 -1.91 10.56
C LEU A 62 -8.62 -2.95 11.62
N HIS A 63 -9.63 -2.61 12.42
CA HIS A 63 -10.15 -3.53 13.44
C HIS A 63 -10.71 -4.82 12.81
N SER A 64 -10.44 -5.99 13.40
CA SER A 64 -10.90 -7.31 12.90
C SER A 64 -12.40 -7.36 12.60
N ASN A 65 -13.25 -6.87 13.52
CA ASN A 65 -14.70 -6.78 13.30
C ASN A 65 -15.12 -5.97 12.05
N LEU A 66 -14.33 -4.96 11.62
CA LEU A 66 -14.57 -4.21 10.40
C LEU A 66 -14.11 -5.01 9.18
N LEU A 67 -12.98 -5.70 9.29
CA LEU A 67 -12.54 -6.64 8.27
C LEU A 67 -13.61 -7.72 8.01
N ASP A 68 -14.11 -8.35 9.06
CA ASP A 68 -15.19 -9.36 8.99
C ASP A 68 -16.45 -8.83 8.29
N ALA A 69 -16.70 -7.52 8.39
CA ALA A 69 -17.82 -6.87 7.72
C ALA A 69 -17.62 -6.72 6.20
N ILE A 70 -16.37 -6.69 5.73
CA ILE A 70 -16.01 -6.57 4.30
C ILE A 70 -16.05 -7.92 3.61
N LYS A 71 -15.65 -9.00 4.30
CA LYS A 71 -15.49 -10.35 3.72
C LYS A 71 -16.66 -10.84 2.85
N PRO A 72 -17.94 -10.67 3.25
CA PRO A 72 -19.06 -11.13 2.45
C PRO A 72 -19.11 -10.49 1.05
N PHE A 73 -18.62 -9.26 0.91
CA PHE A 73 -18.60 -8.55 -0.38
C PHE A 73 -17.44 -8.99 -1.28
N MET A 74 -16.38 -9.56 -0.70
CA MET A 74 -15.25 -10.12 -1.44
C MET A 74 -15.54 -11.55 -1.91
N ALA A 75 -16.23 -12.34 -1.08
CA ALA A 75 -16.55 -13.74 -1.36
C ALA A 75 -17.68 -13.96 -2.39
N GLN A 76 -18.40 -12.90 -2.80
CA GLN A 76 -19.57 -12.98 -3.68
C GLN A 76 -19.28 -13.32 -5.15
N HIS A 77 -18.06 -13.72 -5.50
CA HIS A 77 -17.73 -14.25 -6.82
C HIS A 77 -18.19 -15.72 -6.95
N GLY A 78 -19.48 -15.97 -7.20
CA GLY A 78 -19.89 -17.27 -7.74
C GLY A 78 -21.26 -17.86 -7.39
N SER A 79 -22.33 -17.08 -7.21
CA SER A 79 -23.67 -17.68 -7.31
C SER A 79 -24.06 -17.82 -8.79
N GLU A 80 -24.03 -19.05 -9.28
CA GLU A 80 -24.52 -19.44 -10.61
C GLU A 80 -25.94 -18.89 -10.84
N GLY A 81 -26.12 -18.03 -11.84
CA GLY A 81 -27.45 -17.70 -12.38
C GLY A 81 -27.84 -16.22 -12.49
N GLN A 82 -27.02 -15.25 -12.07
CA GLN A 82 -27.32 -13.83 -12.35
C GLN A 82 -26.25 -13.20 -13.25
N ALA A 83 -26.66 -12.99 -14.50
CA ALA A 83 -25.92 -12.27 -15.53
C ALA A 83 -25.82 -10.78 -15.20
N ASP A 84 -24.91 -10.40 -14.31
CA ASP A 84 -23.97 -9.28 -14.52
C ASP A 84 -22.87 -9.41 -13.45
N GLN A 85 -21.73 -10.00 -13.81
CA GLN A 85 -20.59 -10.16 -12.90
C GLN A 85 -20.12 -8.78 -12.44
N GLN A 86 -20.46 -8.41 -11.20
CA GLN A 86 -19.89 -7.27 -10.49
C GLN A 86 -18.36 -7.45 -10.44
N ARG A 87 -17.60 -6.56 -11.09
CA ARG A 87 -16.13 -6.64 -11.18
C ARG A 87 -15.47 -5.70 -10.18
N SER A 88 -15.79 -5.89 -8.92
CA SER A 88 -15.28 -5.04 -7.85
C SER A 88 -13.81 -5.34 -7.59
N ILE A 89 -13.01 -4.29 -7.39
CA ILE A 89 -11.60 -4.40 -7.04
C ILE A 89 -11.45 -3.91 -5.61
N PHE A 90 -10.92 -4.78 -4.75
CA PHE A 90 -10.56 -4.44 -3.37
C PHE A 90 -9.03 -4.29 -3.31
N LEU A 91 -8.54 -3.11 -2.91
CA LEU A 91 -7.11 -2.86 -2.71
C LEU A 91 -6.85 -2.57 -1.23
N PHE A 92 -5.97 -3.36 -0.62
CA PHE A 92 -5.52 -3.14 0.75
C PHE A 92 -4.08 -2.63 0.72
N LEU A 93 -3.85 -1.42 1.25
CA LEU A 93 -2.53 -0.82 1.39
C LEU A 93 -2.09 -1.00 2.83
N SER A 94 -0.90 -1.57 3.03
CA SER A 94 -0.42 -1.96 4.34
C SER A 94 1.11 -1.93 4.41
N ASN A 95 1.65 -1.57 5.58
CA ASN A 95 3.09 -1.70 5.86
C ASN A 95 3.44 -3.02 6.57
N LEU A 96 2.46 -3.91 6.76
CA LEU A 96 2.67 -5.23 7.36
C LEU A 96 3.70 -6.03 6.54
N GLY A 97 4.65 -6.64 7.23
CA GLY A 97 5.77 -7.37 6.61
C GLY A 97 6.84 -6.50 5.96
N GLY A 98 6.79 -5.18 6.17
CA GLY A 98 7.85 -4.27 5.70
C GLY A 98 9.23 -4.62 6.25
N ASN A 99 9.32 -5.11 7.49
CA ASN A 99 10.59 -5.53 8.08
C ASN A 99 11.19 -6.73 7.34
N THR A 100 10.40 -7.79 7.14
CA THR A 100 10.83 -8.97 6.40
C THR A 100 11.22 -8.66 4.97
N ILE A 101 10.48 -7.78 4.28
CA ILE A 101 10.86 -7.32 2.93
C ILE A 101 12.21 -6.59 2.95
N ASN A 102 12.41 -5.69 3.91
CA ASN A 102 13.67 -4.95 4.06
C ASN A 102 14.85 -5.85 4.37
N GLU A 103 14.65 -6.87 5.21
CA GLU A 103 15.67 -7.88 5.55
C GLU A 103 16.07 -8.68 4.31
N VAL A 104 15.12 -9.18 3.53
CA VAL A 104 15.42 -9.90 2.28
C VAL A 104 16.19 -9.02 1.31
N ALA A 105 15.79 -7.75 1.14
CA ALA A 105 16.51 -6.81 0.28
C ALA A 105 17.93 -6.54 0.76
N LEU A 106 18.13 -6.40 2.08
CA LEU A 106 19.44 -6.19 2.68
C LEU A 106 20.34 -7.42 2.52
N ASP A 107 19.81 -8.63 2.69
CA ASP A 107 20.55 -9.87 2.54
C ASP A 107 21.05 -10.09 1.11
N PHE A 108 20.21 -9.80 0.11
CA PHE A 108 20.63 -9.84 -1.29
C PHE A 108 21.76 -8.86 -1.57
N TRP A 109 21.63 -7.62 -1.07
CA TRP A 109 22.67 -6.62 -1.23
C TRP A 109 23.99 -7.04 -0.54
N ARG A 110 23.93 -7.57 0.69
CA ARG A 110 25.11 -8.08 1.42
C ARG A 110 25.78 -9.26 0.71
N ALA A 111 25.01 -10.07 0.00
CA ALA A 111 25.51 -11.14 -0.84
C ALA A 111 26.04 -10.65 -2.21
N GLY A 112 26.03 -9.34 -2.49
CA GLY A 112 26.47 -8.75 -3.75
C GLY A 112 25.55 -9.06 -4.93
N ARG A 113 24.28 -9.42 -4.65
CA ARG A 113 23.28 -9.78 -5.67
C ARG A 113 22.48 -8.55 -6.09
N ALA A 114 21.99 -8.57 -7.33
CA ALA A 114 21.15 -7.50 -7.82
C ALA A 114 19.77 -7.52 -7.15
N ARG A 115 19.19 -6.35 -6.95
CA ARG A 115 17.84 -6.16 -6.40
C ARG A 115 16.79 -6.89 -7.24
N GLU A 116 16.95 -6.88 -8.56
CA GLU A 116 16.05 -7.48 -9.54
C GLU A 116 16.04 -9.02 -9.48
N GLU A 117 17.00 -9.65 -8.79
CA GLU A 117 17.01 -11.09 -8.54
C GLU A 117 16.05 -11.52 -7.42
N ILE A 118 15.50 -10.58 -6.65
CA ILE A 118 14.54 -10.88 -5.58
C ILE A 118 13.22 -11.29 -6.23
N SER A 119 12.88 -12.58 -6.15
CA SER A 119 11.67 -13.11 -6.75
C SER A 119 10.43 -12.85 -5.88
N LEU A 120 9.27 -12.78 -6.53
CA LEU A 120 7.98 -12.62 -5.85
C LEU A 120 7.68 -13.83 -4.95
N GLU A 121 7.96 -15.04 -5.43
CA GLU A 121 7.71 -16.29 -4.70
C GLU A 121 8.46 -16.32 -3.37
N LEU A 122 9.72 -15.86 -3.36
CA LEU A 122 10.52 -15.75 -2.14
C LEU A 122 9.88 -14.79 -1.13
N LEU A 123 9.48 -13.60 -1.59
CA LEU A 123 8.85 -12.60 -0.72
C LEU A 123 7.51 -13.09 -0.18
N GLU A 124 6.66 -13.67 -1.03
CA GLU A 124 5.39 -14.25 -0.61
C GLU A 124 5.58 -15.35 0.45
N GLN A 125 6.55 -16.25 0.24
CA GLN A 125 6.85 -17.31 1.19
C GLN A 125 7.26 -16.72 2.55
N ARG A 126 8.16 -15.73 2.56
CA ARG A 126 8.66 -15.08 3.78
C ARG A 126 7.54 -14.34 4.52
N LEU A 127 6.72 -13.58 3.79
CA LEU A 127 5.58 -12.87 4.36
C LEU A 127 4.55 -13.83 4.94
N ARG A 128 4.24 -14.93 4.26
CA ARG A 128 3.30 -15.95 4.77
C ARG A 128 3.80 -16.56 6.09
N LEU A 129 5.10 -16.81 6.22
CA LEU A 129 5.69 -17.34 7.45
C LEU A 129 5.59 -16.34 8.61
N GLU A 130 5.97 -15.08 8.40
CA GLU A 130 5.86 -14.02 9.43
C GLU A 130 4.43 -13.89 9.96
N LEU A 131 3.44 -13.97 9.07
CA LEU A 131 2.02 -13.85 9.42
C LEU A 131 1.49 -15.08 10.18
N GLN A 132 2.07 -16.25 9.93
CA GLN A 132 1.80 -17.48 10.69
C GLN A 132 2.44 -17.45 12.07
N GLU A 133 3.61 -16.82 12.25
CA GLU A 133 4.27 -16.70 13.56
C GLU A 133 3.66 -15.58 14.42
N ALA A 134 3.34 -14.43 13.82
CA ALA A 134 2.65 -13.33 14.50
C ALA A 134 1.27 -13.75 15.04
N ALA A 135 0.69 -14.79 14.43
CA ALA A 135 -0.57 -15.40 14.83
C ALA A 135 -0.62 -15.88 16.27
N GLU A 136 0.50 -16.41 16.74
CA GLU A 136 0.60 -17.03 18.06
C GLU A 136 0.69 -15.96 19.14
N ASN A 137 1.01 -14.70 18.77
CA ASN A 137 1.32 -13.62 19.71
C ASN A 137 0.48 -12.32 19.52
N SER A 138 -0.27 -12.13 18.42
CA SER A 138 -1.10 -10.92 18.20
C SER A 138 -2.32 -11.18 17.30
N TYR A 139 -3.52 -10.97 17.85
CA TYR A 139 -4.80 -11.41 17.28
C TYR A 139 -5.36 -10.56 16.12
N ALA A 140 -4.80 -9.37 15.82
CA ALA A 140 -5.44 -8.41 14.91
C ALA A 140 -4.89 -8.40 13.46
N HIS A 141 -3.59 -8.61 13.27
CA HIS A 141 -2.95 -8.38 11.96
C HIS A 141 -3.09 -9.54 10.96
N SER A 142 -3.47 -10.71 11.46
CA SER A 142 -3.34 -11.97 10.75
C SER A 142 -4.58 -12.38 9.95
N GLN A 143 -5.72 -11.72 10.12
CA GLN A 143 -6.99 -12.23 9.60
C GLN A 143 -7.22 -11.86 8.13
N LEU A 144 -6.61 -10.77 7.63
CA LEU A 144 -6.67 -10.35 6.22
C LEU A 144 -6.07 -11.38 5.26
N LEU A 145 -4.97 -12.01 5.66
CA LEU A 145 -4.17 -12.90 4.80
C LEU A 145 -4.38 -14.40 5.10
N ARG A 146 -4.98 -14.75 6.24
CA ARG A 146 -5.24 -16.16 6.62
C ARG A 146 -6.40 -16.81 5.87
N GLU A 147 -7.34 -16.03 5.32
CA GLU A 147 -8.61 -16.57 4.82
C GLU A 147 -8.70 -16.68 3.29
N ASN A 148 -7.56 -16.66 2.56
CA ASN A 148 -7.51 -16.74 1.09
C ASN A 148 -8.41 -15.70 0.36
N LEU A 149 -8.75 -14.59 1.03
CA LEU A 149 -9.53 -13.50 0.44
C LEU A 149 -8.70 -12.57 -0.45
N ILE A 150 -7.38 -12.73 -0.42
CA ILE A 150 -6.43 -11.94 -1.19
C ILE A 150 -5.98 -12.76 -2.39
N ASP A 151 -6.33 -12.30 -3.59
CA ASP A 151 -5.94 -12.95 -4.84
C ASP A 151 -4.42 -12.84 -5.07
N PHE A 152 -3.85 -11.66 -4.82
CA PHE A 152 -2.45 -11.36 -5.07
C PHE A 152 -1.86 -10.48 -3.97
N VAL A 153 -0.63 -10.78 -3.56
CA VAL A 153 0.18 -9.93 -2.69
C VAL A 153 1.22 -9.24 -3.55
N VAL A 154 1.27 -7.91 -3.50
CA VAL A 154 2.22 -7.11 -4.30
C VAL A 154 3.20 -6.40 -3.35
N PRO A 155 4.40 -6.97 -3.10
CA PRO A 155 5.37 -6.38 -2.20
C PRO A 155 6.08 -5.17 -2.82
N PHE A 156 6.31 -4.13 -2.00
CA PHE A 156 7.05 -2.94 -2.39
C PHE A 156 8.42 -2.94 -1.71
N LEU A 157 9.48 -3.12 -2.49
CA LEU A 157 10.85 -3.10 -1.99
C LEU A 157 11.30 -1.69 -1.56
N PRO A 158 12.17 -1.55 -0.54
CA PRO A 158 12.66 -0.25 -0.08
C PRO A 158 13.42 0.50 -1.17
N LEU A 159 13.28 1.83 -1.23
CA LEU A 159 13.90 2.63 -2.29
C LEU A 159 15.36 2.96 -1.98
N GLU A 160 16.26 2.60 -2.88
CA GLU A 160 17.68 2.96 -2.81
C GLU A 160 17.95 4.42 -3.22
N TYR A 161 19.18 4.89 -3.00
CA TYR A 161 19.63 6.24 -3.30
C TYR A 161 19.31 6.70 -4.74
N HIS A 162 19.58 5.85 -5.73
CA HIS A 162 19.27 6.14 -7.14
C HIS A 162 17.76 6.40 -7.36
N HIS A 163 16.88 5.61 -6.72
CA HIS A 163 15.43 5.80 -6.82
C HIS A 163 14.98 7.14 -6.22
N VAL A 164 15.61 7.57 -5.13
CA VAL A 164 15.35 8.90 -4.54
C VAL A 164 15.72 10.02 -5.51
N LYS A 165 16.84 9.90 -6.24
CA LYS A 165 17.20 10.85 -7.30
C LYS A 165 16.15 10.90 -8.41
N LEU A 166 15.61 9.76 -8.83
CA LEU A 166 14.52 9.70 -9.82
C LEU A 166 13.26 10.41 -9.29
N CYS A 167 12.89 10.19 -8.03
CA CYS A 167 11.78 10.92 -7.43
C CYS A 167 12.03 12.43 -7.34
N ALA A 168 13.26 12.84 -7.04
CA ALA A 168 13.63 14.26 -7.03
C ALA A 168 13.45 14.87 -8.42
N ARG A 169 13.94 14.18 -9.46
CA ARG A 169 13.78 14.58 -10.85
C ARG A 169 12.31 14.79 -11.21
N ASP A 170 11.47 13.81 -10.90
CA ASP A 170 10.05 13.87 -11.22
C ASP A 170 9.34 14.97 -10.42
N ALA A 171 9.78 15.27 -9.19
CA ALA A 171 9.27 16.37 -8.39
C ALA A 171 9.65 17.75 -8.95
N PHE A 172 10.86 17.93 -9.49
CA PHE A 172 11.24 19.15 -10.22
C PHE A 172 10.39 19.33 -11.49
N LEU A 173 10.28 18.26 -12.30
CA LEU A 173 9.50 18.28 -13.54
C LEU A 173 8.03 18.59 -13.30
N ALA A 174 7.41 18.01 -12.27
CA ALA A 174 6.01 18.26 -11.92
C ALA A 174 5.72 19.72 -11.56
N ARG A 175 6.75 20.51 -11.20
CA ARG A 175 6.65 21.94 -10.91
C ARG A 175 7.19 22.83 -12.03
N GLY A 176 7.63 22.25 -13.15
CA GLY A 176 8.24 22.99 -14.26
C GLY A 176 9.57 23.65 -13.89
N LEU A 177 10.29 23.10 -12.92
CA LEU A 177 11.56 23.64 -12.43
C LEU A 177 12.75 22.96 -13.13
N PRO A 178 13.80 23.70 -13.47
CA PRO A 178 15.03 23.10 -13.97
C PRO A 178 15.73 22.32 -12.85
N TYR A 179 16.49 21.29 -13.24
CA TYR A 179 17.34 20.53 -12.33
C TYR A 179 18.65 20.15 -13.02
N THR A 180 19.66 19.84 -12.21
CA THR A 180 20.93 19.24 -12.64
C THR A 180 21.19 17.96 -11.85
N GLU A 181 22.08 17.10 -12.31
CA GLU A 181 22.47 15.90 -11.54
C GLU A 181 22.98 16.25 -10.14
N ALA A 182 23.69 17.37 -9.99
CA ALA A 182 24.17 17.85 -8.70
C ALA A 182 23.03 18.24 -7.75
N THR A 183 22.00 18.93 -8.24
CA THR A 183 20.84 19.29 -7.40
C THR A 183 20.02 18.07 -7.01
N LEU A 184 19.90 17.07 -7.90
CA LEU A 184 19.23 15.81 -7.57
C LEU A 184 19.99 15.05 -6.47
N ASP A 185 21.32 15.04 -6.57
CA ASP A 185 22.18 14.43 -5.56
C ASP A 185 22.06 15.14 -4.20
N GLN A 186 22.08 16.47 -4.17
CA GLN A 186 21.88 17.25 -2.95
C GLN A 186 20.51 16.98 -2.30
N VAL A 187 19.44 16.83 -3.10
CA VAL A 187 18.12 16.44 -2.58
C VAL A 187 18.18 15.05 -1.94
N ALA A 188 18.81 14.09 -2.61
CA ALA A 188 18.96 12.74 -2.07
C ALA A 188 19.79 12.75 -0.78
N GLN A 189 20.90 13.50 -0.70
CA GLN A 189 21.73 13.61 0.51
C GLN A 189 20.99 14.17 1.74
N MET A 190 19.94 14.97 1.54
CA MET A 190 19.09 15.47 2.64
C MET A 190 18.10 14.43 3.18
N MET A 191 18.05 13.24 2.58
CA MET A 191 17.19 12.15 3.02
C MET A 191 17.90 11.28 4.05
N VAL A 192 17.11 10.58 4.87
CA VAL A 192 17.63 9.64 5.86
C VAL A 192 17.71 8.26 5.22
N PHE A 193 18.90 7.67 5.24
CA PHE A 193 19.14 6.31 4.75
C PHE A 193 19.45 5.34 5.90
N VAL A 194 19.02 4.09 5.72
CA VAL A 194 19.16 2.98 6.65
C VAL A 194 19.68 1.72 5.94
N PRO A 195 20.41 0.82 6.62
CA PRO A 195 20.91 0.96 8.00
C PRO A 195 21.91 2.11 8.11
N LYS A 196 22.28 2.52 9.33
CA LYS A 196 23.10 3.73 9.54
C LYS A 196 24.52 3.58 8.99
N GLU A 197 25.01 2.34 8.99
CA GLU A 197 26.34 1.94 8.60
C GLU A 197 26.48 1.93 7.08
N GLU A 198 25.55 1.27 6.38
CA GLU A 198 25.59 1.13 4.92
C GLU A 198 24.87 2.26 4.16
N LYS A 199 23.93 2.99 4.81
CA LYS A 199 23.12 4.09 4.24
C LYS A 199 22.51 3.74 2.88
N LEU A 200 21.91 2.56 2.78
CA LEU A 200 21.47 1.98 1.52
C LEU A 200 20.05 2.39 1.10
N PHE A 201 19.09 2.22 2.01
CA PHE A 201 17.67 2.36 1.74
C PHE A 201 17.12 3.65 2.35
N SER A 202 16.27 4.38 1.62
CA SER A 202 15.60 5.58 2.14
C SER A 202 14.55 5.20 3.18
N ALA A 203 14.70 5.70 4.41
CA ALA A 203 13.80 5.41 5.53
C ALA A 203 12.35 5.86 5.28
N GLN A 204 12.13 6.80 4.36
CA GLN A 204 10.81 7.35 4.02
C GLN A 204 10.48 7.20 2.52
N GLY A 205 11.26 6.40 1.79
CA GLY A 205 11.18 6.33 0.33
C GLY A 205 11.27 7.73 -0.30
N CYS A 206 10.24 8.09 -1.08
CA CYS A 206 10.15 9.39 -1.75
C CYS A 206 9.18 10.38 -1.09
N LYS A 207 8.61 10.04 0.07
CA LYS A 207 7.52 10.80 0.69
C LYS A 207 7.87 12.26 1.01
N SER A 208 9.10 12.51 1.45
CA SER A 208 9.57 13.85 1.84
C SER A 208 10.33 14.61 0.75
N VAL A 209 10.56 13.99 -0.42
CA VAL A 209 11.29 14.60 -1.54
C VAL A 209 10.64 15.90 -2.04
N PRO A 210 9.31 16.00 -2.24
CA PRO A 210 8.68 17.25 -2.68
C PRO A 210 8.85 18.44 -1.72
N GLN A 211 9.06 18.18 -0.43
CA GLN A 211 9.34 19.20 0.57
C GLN A 211 10.81 19.61 0.53
N ARG A 212 11.73 18.68 0.25
CA ARG A 212 13.17 18.97 0.11
C ARG A 212 13.49 19.85 -1.09
N ILE A 213 12.77 19.70 -2.20
CA ILE A 213 13.00 20.56 -3.37
C ILE A 213 12.64 22.03 -3.12
N ASN A 214 11.87 22.34 -2.06
CA ASN A 214 11.54 23.73 -1.70
C ASN A 214 12.78 24.55 -1.32
N TYR A 215 13.86 23.91 -0.85
CA TYR A 215 15.11 24.60 -0.50
C TYR A 215 15.89 25.10 -1.73
N PHE A 216 15.48 24.70 -2.93
CA PHE A 216 16.10 25.11 -4.20
C PHE A 216 15.22 26.10 -4.98
N LEU A 217 14.10 26.52 -4.39
CA LEU A 217 13.29 27.59 -4.94
C LEU A 217 13.92 28.94 -4.57
N PRO A 218 13.89 29.93 -5.49
CA PRO A 218 14.31 31.30 -5.19
C PRO A 218 13.40 31.99 -4.16
#